data_AF-A0A7X0SB56-F1
#
_entry.id   AF-A0A7X0SB56-F1
#
_cell.length_a   1.000
_cell.length_b   1.000
_cell.length_c   1.000
_cell.angle_alpha   90.00
_cell.angle_beta   90.00
_cell.angle_gamma   90.00
#
_symmetry.space_group_name_H-M   'P 1'
#
loop_
_entity.id
_entity.type
_entity.pdbx_description
1 polymer ?
#
loop_
_entity_poly.entity_id
_entity_poly.type
_entity_poly.pdbx_seq_one_letter_code
_entity_poly.pdbx_strand_id
1 'polypeptide(L)'
;MDRAFKGVWIPAKVWLDKELTLTEKVFLVEISSLDGINGCYAGNTHFMIFSGLSKGRCSGVIKALKTKGYINIKMIYKNDNKTVERRIIKVKGDKFEGKANVENMENMENMEIWKIWKTWK
;
A
#
# COMPACT_ATOMS: atom_id res chain seq x y z
N MET A 1 11.29 -22.53 16.58
CA MET A 1 11.65 -22.47 15.16
C MET A 1 12.56 -21.26 15.00
N ASP A 2 13.87 -21.50 14.87
CA ASP A 2 14.86 -20.43 14.80
C ASP A 2 14.81 -19.76 13.44
N ARG A 3 14.18 -18.58 13.38
CA ARG A 3 14.30 -17.73 12.19
C ARG A 3 15.66 -17.03 12.24
N ALA A 4 16.51 -17.25 11.25
CA ALA A 4 17.68 -16.41 11.00
C ALA A 4 17.21 -15.07 10.37
N PHE A 5 16.49 -14.25 11.16
CA PHE A 5 15.94 -12.99 10.68
C PHE A 5 17.05 -11.96 10.46
N LYS A 6 17.27 -11.57 9.20
CA LYS A 6 18.40 -10.72 8.79
C LYS A 6 18.12 -9.22 8.85
N GLY A 7 16.87 -8.81 9.00
CA GLY A 7 16.46 -7.41 9.10
C GLY A 7 15.16 -7.12 8.36
N VAL A 8 14.74 -5.85 8.42
CA VAL A 8 13.60 -5.31 7.65
C VAL A 8 14.16 -4.36 6.61
N TRP A 9 13.67 -4.48 5.38
CA TRP A 9 13.93 -3.50 4.34
C TRP A 9 12.85 -2.42 4.37
N ILE A 10 13.27 -1.15 4.47
CA ILE A 10 12.38 0.01 4.41
C ILE A 10 12.89 0.91 3.27
N PRO A 11 12.05 1.27 2.28
CA PRO A 11 12.45 2.17 1.22
C PRO A 11 13.00 3.49 1.77
N ALA A 12 14.09 3.99 1.21
CA ALA A 12 14.72 5.24 1.66
C ALA A 12 13.73 6.42 1.68
N LYS A 13 12.82 6.47 0.71
CA LYS A 13 11.76 7.48 0.63
C LYS A 13 10.85 7.46 1.86
N VAL A 14 10.42 6.27 2.30
CA VAL A 14 9.62 6.09 3.52
C VAL A 14 10.47 6.38 4.76
N TRP A 15 11.72 5.90 4.79
CA TRP A 15 12.62 6.07 5.95
C TRP A 15 12.94 7.54 6.22
N LEU A 16 13.20 8.32 5.18
CA LEU A 16 13.60 9.73 5.28
C LEU A 16 12.40 10.68 5.32
N ASP A 17 11.17 10.19 5.13
CA ASP A 17 9.97 11.02 5.18
C ASP A 17 9.73 11.57 6.59
N LYS A 18 9.67 12.90 6.72
CA LYS A 18 9.45 13.59 7.99
C LYS A 18 7.96 13.70 8.35
N GLU A 19 7.07 13.51 7.37
CA GLU A 19 5.62 13.53 7.60
C GLU A 19 5.12 12.22 8.22
N LEU A 20 5.94 11.16 8.18
CA LEU A 20 5.64 9.87 8.78
C LEU A 20 6.32 9.71 10.14
N THR A 21 5.55 9.33 11.15
CA THR A 21 6.08 8.79 12.40
C THR A 21 6.71 7.42 12.17
N LEU A 22 7.61 6.99 13.06
CA LEU A 22 8.24 5.67 12.96
C LEU A 22 7.19 4.54 12.90
N THR A 23 6.12 4.63 13.70
CA THR A 23 5.01 3.66 13.65
C THR A 23 4.31 3.65 12.30
N GLU A 24 4.02 4.81 11.72
CA GLU A 24 3.40 4.89 10.40
C GLU A 24 4.31 4.32 9.30
N LYS A 25 5.63 4.54 9.37
CA LYS A 25 6.60 3.94 8.43
C LYS A 25 6.55 2.42 8.47
N VAL A 26 6.59 1.85 9.66
CA VAL A 26 6.56 0.39 9.87
C VAL A 26 5.20 -0.20 9.43
N PHE A 27 4.09 0.49 9.73
CA PHE A 27 2.77 0.08 9.23
C PHE A 27 2.68 0.15 7.71
N LEU A 28 3.23 1.19 7.09
CA LEU A 28 3.20 1.33 5.64
C LEU A 28 3.98 0.22 4.95
N VAL A 29 5.14 -0.16 5.49
CA VAL A 29 5.94 -1.30 5.00
C VAL A 29 5.19 -2.61 5.16
N GLU A 30 4.55 -2.84 6.31
CA GLU A 30 3.74 -4.06 6.52
C GLU A 30 2.49 -4.09 5.65
N ILE A 31 1.83 -2.95 5.41
CA ILE A 31 0.72 -2.89 4.45
C ILE A 31 1.23 -3.22 3.05
N SER A 32 2.40 -2.69 2.66
CA SER A 32 2.98 -2.94 1.35
C SER A 32 3.39 -4.39 1.15
N SER A 33 3.93 -5.07 2.17
CA SER A 33 4.28 -6.49 2.08
C SER A 33 3.05 -7.39 1.87
N LEU A 34 1.87 -6.90 2.28
CA LEU A 34 0.57 -7.56 2.15
C LEU A 34 -0.27 -7.02 0.97
N ASP A 35 0.19 -5.97 0.29
CA ASP A 35 -0.49 -5.36 -0.85
C ASP A 35 -0.10 -6.08 -2.15
N GLY A 36 -0.75 -7.22 -2.39
CA GLY A 36 -0.66 -7.93 -3.68
C GLY A 36 -1.60 -7.34 -4.74
N ILE A 37 -1.83 -8.07 -5.83
CA ILE A 37 -2.69 -7.65 -6.98
C ILE A 37 -4.03 -7.07 -6.50
N ASN A 38 -4.71 -7.77 -5.58
CA ASN A 38 -6.04 -7.39 -5.12
C ASN A 38 -6.07 -6.48 -3.88
N GLY A 39 -4.90 -6.08 -3.37
CA GLY A 39 -4.78 -5.24 -2.18
C GLY A 39 -4.60 -6.02 -0.89
N CYS A 40 -4.28 -5.28 0.17
CA CYS A 40 -4.12 -5.81 1.51
C CYS A 40 -5.49 -5.96 2.19
N TYR A 41 -5.78 -7.17 2.67
CA TYR A 41 -7.01 -7.52 3.39
C TYR A 41 -6.84 -7.58 4.91
N ALA A 42 -5.65 -7.25 5.42
CA ALA A 42 -5.35 -7.37 6.83
C ALA A 42 -6.28 -6.48 7.69
N GLY A 43 -6.95 -7.12 8.64
CA GLY A 43 -7.77 -6.46 9.65
C GLY A 43 -6.92 -5.87 10.78
N ASN A 44 -7.55 -5.11 11.67
CA ASN A 44 -6.84 -4.52 12.82
C ASN A 44 -6.29 -5.56 13.80
N THR A 45 -6.84 -6.79 13.81
CA THR A 45 -6.29 -7.89 14.62
C THR A 45 -4.89 -8.27 14.16
N HIS A 46 -4.64 -8.33 12.85
CA HIS A 46 -3.30 -8.57 12.29
C HIS A 46 -2.32 -7.49 12.76
N PHE A 47 -2.67 -6.23 12.53
CA PHE A 47 -1.80 -5.10 12.91
C PHE A 47 -1.59 -4.98 14.41
N MET A 48 -2.56 -5.36 15.23
CA MET A 48 -2.42 -5.42 16.68
C MET A 48 -1.38 -6.46 17.08
N ILE A 49 -1.44 -7.68 16.51
CA ILE A 49 -0.46 -8.74 16.79
C ILE A 49 0.93 -8.32 16.31
N PHE A 50 1.01 -7.74 15.12
CA PHE A 50 2.26 -7.28 14.51
C PHE A 50 2.93 -6.16 15.32
N SER A 51 2.17 -5.16 15.77
CA SER A 51 2.72 -3.95 16.38
C SER A 51 2.67 -3.89 17.91
N GLY A 52 1.92 -4.80 18.54
CA GLY A 52 1.60 -4.74 19.98
C GLY A 52 0.64 -3.61 20.37
N LEU A 53 0.11 -2.84 19.42
CA LEU A 53 -0.80 -1.72 19.68
C LEU A 53 -2.25 -2.17 19.78
N SER A 54 -3.08 -1.44 20.54
CA SER A 54 -4.52 -1.69 20.59
C SER A 54 -5.18 -1.57 19.21
N LYS A 55 -6.31 -2.26 18.99
CA LYS A 55 -7.08 -2.16 17.73
C LYS A 55 -7.47 -0.72 17.39
N GLY A 56 -7.81 0.09 18.40
CA GLY A 56 -8.15 1.51 18.23
C GLY A 56 -6.95 2.32 17.74
N ARG A 57 -5.76 2.08 18.30
CA ARG A 57 -4.53 2.74 17.83
C ARG A 57 -4.15 2.30 16.42
N CYS A 58 -4.28 1.02 16.09
CA CYS A 58 -4.09 0.51 14.73
C CYS A 58 -5.02 1.21 13.72
N SER A 59 -6.31 1.35 14.06
CA SER A 59 -7.25 2.14 13.24
C SER A 59 -6.80 3.59 13.05
N GLY A 60 -6.29 4.22 14.11
CA GLY A 60 -5.79 5.58 14.07
C GLY A 60 -4.60 5.74 13.12
N VAL A 61 -3.62 4.83 13.19
CA VAL A 61 -2.44 4.83 12.30
C VAL A 61 -2.85 4.64 10.85
N ILE A 62 -3.72 3.67 10.55
CA ILE A 62 -4.22 3.42 9.20
C ILE A 62 -5.00 4.63 8.67
N LYS A 63 -5.84 5.26 9.50
CA LYS A 63 -6.56 6.48 9.12
C LYS A 63 -5.58 7.63 8.84
N ALA A 64 -4.55 7.81 9.66
CA ALA A 64 -3.54 8.84 9.45
C ALA A 64 -2.78 8.65 8.13
N LEU A 65 -2.35 7.42 7.82
CA LEU A 65 -1.74 7.08 6.53
C LEU A 65 -2.65 7.41 5.34
N LYS A 66 -3.95 7.12 5.45
CA LYS A 66 -4.95 7.50 4.42
C LYS A 66 -5.04 9.02 4.28
N THR A 67 -5.19 9.75 5.39
CA THR A 67 -5.31 11.21 5.39
C THR A 67 -4.08 11.87 4.78
N LYS A 68 -2.89 11.38 5.09
CA LYS A 68 -1.62 11.85 4.51
C LYS A 68 -1.40 11.38 3.07
N GLY A 69 -2.28 10.54 2.54
CA GLY A 69 -2.30 10.13 1.14
C GLY A 69 -1.34 9.00 0.77
N TYR A 70 -0.79 8.24 1.73
CA TYR A 70 0.10 7.10 1.46
C TYR A 70 -0.65 5.83 1.05
N ILE A 71 -1.92 5.72 1.45
CA ILE A 71 -2.77 4.56 1.15
C ILE A 71 -4.17 4.99 0.71
N ASN A 72 -4.81 4.13 -0.07
CA ASN A 72 -6.24 4.15 -0.35
C ASN A 72 -6.92 3.03 0.44
N ILE A 73 -8.15 3.29 0.89
CA ILE A 73 -8.96 2.29 1.61
C ILE A 73 -10.33 2.21 0.94
N LYS A 74 -10.66 1.03 0.42
CA LYS A 74 -11.98 0.68 -0.11
C LYS A 74 -12.73 -0.17 0.91
N MET A 75 -13.95 0.23 1.25
CA MET A 75 -14.84 -0.57 2.10
C MET A 75 -15.74 -1.41 1.21
N ILE A 76 -15.84 -2.70 1.51
CA ILE A 76 -16.78 -3.62 0.89
C ILE A 76 -17.86 -3.90 1.93
N TYR A 77 -19.11 -3.69 1.53
CA TYR A 77 -20.28 -3.87 2.39
C TYR A 77 -20.99 -5.16 2.00
N LYS A 78 -21.69 -5.75 2.98
CA LYS A 78 -22.62 -6.85 2.73
C LYS A 78 -23.81 -6.36 1.91
N ASN A 79 -24.68 -7.29 1.49
CA ASN A 79 -25.90 -7.01 0.71
C ASN A 79 -26.85 -5.99 1.37
N ASP A 80 -26.74 -5.80 2.69
CA ASP A 80 -27.50 -4.78 3.44
C ASP A 80 -26.99 -3.34 3.26
N ASN A 81 -25.85 -3.17 2.58
CA ASN A 81 -25.11 -1.92 2.36
C ASN A 81 -24.86 -1.09 3.63
N LYS A 82 -24.93 -1.73 4.81
CA LYS A 82 -24.76 -1.11 6.13
C LYS A 82 -23.63 -1.76 6.90
N THR A 83 -23.51 -3.07 6.79
CA THR A 83 -22.49 -3.84 7.48
C THR A 83 -21.24 -3.92 6.63
N VAL A 84 -20.12 -3.41 7.16
CA VAL A 84 -18.82 -3.59 6.50
C VAL A 84 -18.46 -5.08 6.55
N GLU A 85 -18.28 -5.67 5.38
CA GLU A 85 -17.81 -7.05 5.24
C GLU A 85 -16.29 -7.10 5.39
N ARG A 86 -15.59 -6.27 4.61
CA ARG A 86 -14.12 -6.18 4.62
C ARG A 86 -13.65 -4.83 4.13
N ARG A 87 -12.39 -4.53 4.41
CA ARG A 87 -11.67 -3.40 3.82
C ARG A 87 -10.56 -3.92 2.92
N ILE A 88 -10.23 -3.14 1.91
CA ILE A 88 -9.11 -3.37 1.01
C ILE A 88 -8.21 -2.14 1.09
N ILE A 89 -6.95 -2.34 1.44
CA ILE A 89 -5.96 -1.27 1.54
C ILE A 89 -5.00 -1.38 0.34
N LYS A 90 -4.72 -0.25 -0.31
CA LYS A 90 -3.75 -0.13 -1.41
C LYS A 90 -2.72 0.94 -1.07
N VAL A 91 -1.44 0.62 -1.19
CA VAL A 91 -0.33 1.57 -1.09
C VAL A 91 -0.28 2.40 -2.36
N LYS A 92 0.00 3.70 -2.22
CA LYS A 92 0.26 4.55 -3.38
C LYS A 92 1.71 4.42 -3.80
N GLY A 93 1.96 3.86 -4.98
CA GLY A 93 3.30 3.59 -5.49
C GLY A 93 4.18 4.84 -5.57
N ASP A 94 3.61 5.99 -5.95
CA ASP A 94 4.31 7.27 -5.99
C ASP A 94 4.77 7.78 -4.62
N LYS A 95 4.26 7.21 -3.52
CA LYS A 95 4.65 7.54 -2.14
C LYS A 95 5.57 6.49 -1.52
N PHE A 96 5.47 5.23 -1.94
CA PHE A 96 6.24 4.13 -1.37
C PHE A 96 7.55 3.86 -2.11
N GLU A 97 7.51 3.94 -3.44
CA GLU A 97 8.66 3.71 -4.30
C GLU A 97 9.14 5.07 -4.85
N GLY A 98 10.45 5.23 -5.02
CA GLY A 98 10.94 6.30 -5.90
C GLY A 98 10.38 6.04 -7.30
N LYS A 99 9.99 7.09 -8.05
CA LYS A 99 9.55 6.94 -9.46
C LYS A 99 10.49 5.95 -10.19
N ALA A 100 10.05 4.94 -10.94
CA ALA A 100 8.87 4.82 -11.78
C ALA A 100 8.38 3.36 -11.91
N ASN A 101 7.07 3.20 -12.16
CA ASN A 101 6.51 1.98 -12.74
C ASN A 101 7.18 1.73 -14.10
N VAL A 102 8.03 0.71 -14.20
CA VAL A 102 8.52 0.18 -15.48
C VAL A 102 7.33 -0.23 -16.37
N GLU A 103 6.23 -0.69 -15.76
CA GLU A 103 4.98 -1.05 -16.46
C GLU A 103 4.28 0.14 -17.15
N ASN A 104 4.47 1.38 -16.69
CA ASN A 104 3.89 2.55 -17.35
C ASN A 104 4.76 3.04 -18.51
N MET A 105 6.07 2.76 -18.48
CA MET A 105 7.00 3.12 -19.55
C MET A 105 6.86 2.16 -20.74
N GLU A 106 6.75 0.85 -20.49
CA GLU A 106 6.46 -0.14 -21.54
C GLU A 106 5.09 0.09 -22.20
N ASN A 107 4.07 0.45 -21.42
CA ASN A 107 2.75 0.77 -21.98
C ASN A 107 2.75 2.09 -22.78
N MET A 108 3.56 3.09 -22.39
CA MET A 108 3.76 4.31 -23.18
C MET A 108 4.51 4.03 -24.48
N GLU A 109 5.59 3.25 -24.43
CA GLU A 109 6.37 2.85 -25.61
C GLU A 109 5.50 2.04 -26.60
N ASN A 110 4.72 1.07 -26.11
CA ASN A 110 3.78 0.31 -26.95
C ASN A 110 2.68 1.20 -27.56
N MET A 111 2.19 2.19 -26.82
CA MET A 111 1.22 3.18 -27.33
C MET A 111 1.82 4.10 -28.39
N GLU A 112 3.07 4.52 -28.24
CA GLU A 112 3.79 5.34 -29.24
C GLU A 112 4.05 4.53 -30.52
N ILE A 113 4.49 3.27 -30.39
CA ILE A 113 4.68 2.36 -31.53
C ILE A 113 3.36 2.17 -32.28
N TRP A 114 2.25 1.87 -31.58
CA TRP A 114 0.94 1.66 -32.24
C TRP A 114 0.44 2.90 -33.00
N LYS A 115 0.71 4.11 -32.48
CA LYS A 115 0.40 5.36 -33.19
C LYS A 115 1.18 5.49 -34.50
N ILE A 116 2.45 5.09 -34.51
CA ILE A 116 3.28 5.08 -35.72
C ILE A 116 2.72 4.05 -36.72
N TRP A 117 2.38 2.83 -36.30
CA TRP A 117 1.79 1.85 -37.22
C TRP A 117 0.46 2.31 -37.84
N LYS A 118 -0.31 3.16 -37.14
CA LYS A 118 -1.54 3.75 -37.67
C LYS A 118 -1.31 4.84 -38.72
N THR A 119 -0.15 5.50 -38.75
CA THR A 119 0.13 6.56 -39.75
C THR A 119 0.69 6.02 -41.06
N TRP A 120 1.10 4.75 -41.09
CA TRP A 120 1.63 4.05 -42.28
C TRP A 120 0.61 3.14 -42.95
N LYS A 121 -0.70 3.35 -42.68
CA LYS A 121 -1.82 2.59 -43.22
C LYS A 121 -2.86 3.54 -43.79
#